data_AF-X1IDG1-F1
#
_entry.id   AF-X1IDG1-F1
#
_cell.length_a   1.000
_cell.length_b   1.000
_cell.length_c   1.000
_cell.angle_alpha   90.00
_cell.angle_beta   90.00
_cell.angle_gamma   90.00
#
_symmetry.space_group_name_H-M   'P 1'
#
loop_
_entity.id
_entity.type
_entity.pdbx_description
1 polymer ?
#
loop_
_entity_poly.entity_id
_entity_poly.type
_entity_poly.pdbx_seq_one_letter_code
_entity_poly.pdbx_strand_id
1 'polypeptide(L)' 'MISLKFRFEPPFNEITKGTNQIINFENELTIKELLEFFKEHFGEKFYELLWDKKKRDEFSSFLSIIINGRSYR' A
#
# COMPACT_ATOMS: atom_id res chain seq x y z
N MET A 1 -7.23 15.85 9.94
CA MET A 1 -6.39 14.81 10.57
C MET A 1 -7.10 13.47 10.51
N ILE A 2 -6.54 12.52 9.78
CA ILE A 2 -7.08 11.17 9.57
C ILE A 2 -6.04 10.19 10.08
N SER A 3 -6.46 9.20 10.87
CA SER A 3 -5.59 8.13 11.33
C SER A 3 -6.01 6.83 10.66
N LEU A 4 -5.11 6.24 9.88
CA LEU A 4 -5.37 4.99 9.18
C LEU A 4 -4.53 3.87 9.81
N LYS A 5 -5.21 2.76 10.11
CA LYS A 5 -4.56 1.52 10.56
C LYS A 5 -4.29 0.64 9.35
N PHE A 6 -3.02 0.41 9.07
CA PHE A 6 -2.57 -0.46 8.00
C PHE A 6 -2.22 -1.82 8.55
N ARG A 7 -2.64 -2.84 7.80
CA ARG A 7 -2.12 -4.20 7.95
C ARG A 7 -1.39 -4.58 6.67
N PHE A 8 -0.12 -4.90 6.78
CA PHE A 8 0.70 -5.42 5.70
C PHE A 8 0.83 -6.94 5.88
N GLU A 9 0.48 -7.67 4.82
CA GLU A 9 0.68 -9.12 4.73
C GLU A 9 1.92 -9.41 3.86
N PRO A 10 2.49 -10.62 3.91
CA PRO A 10 3.61 -10.99 3.05
C PRO A 10 3.29 -10.78 1.55
N PRO A 11 4.24 -10.27 0.74
CA PRO A 11 5.62 -9.92 1.11
C PRO A 11 5.80 -8.47 1.64
N PHE A 12 4.74 -7.67 1.77
CA PHE A 12 4.85 -6.26 2.18
C PHE A 12 5.36 -6.11 3.62
N ASN A 13 4.94 -6.99 4.54
CA ASN A 13 5.36 -6.94 5.94
C ASN A 13 6.88 -7.07 6.16
N GLU A 14 7.58 -7.76 5.26
CA GLU A 14 9.04 -7.91 5.26
C GLU A 14 9.73 -6.57 4.97
N ILE A 15 9.12 -5.74 4.12
CA ILE A 15 9.63 -4.41 3.75
C ILE A 15 9.26 -3.38 4.82
N THR A 16 8.02 -3.42 5.31
CA THR A 16 7.51 -2.49 6.32
C THR A 16 7.99 -2.82 7.73
N LYS A 17 8.80 -3.88 7.91
CA LYS A 17 9.35 -4.37 9.18
C LYS A 17 8.29 -4.56 10.27
N GLY A 18 7.11 -5.03 9.89
CA GLY A 18 5.99 -5.20 10.80
C GLY A 18 4.68 -5.35 10.06
N THR A 19 3.72 -6.00 10.72
CA THR A 19 2.41 -6.32 10.13
C THR A 19 1.38 -5.24 10.35
N ASN A 20 1.48 -4.43 11.41
CA ASN A 20 0.50 -3.40 11.71
C ASN A 20 1.19 -2.06 11.93
N GLN A 21 0.66 -1.01 11.32
CA GLN A 21 1.12 0.36 11.52
C GLN A 21 -0.08 1.31 11.62
N ILE A 22 0.08 2.40 12.36
CA ILE A 22 -0.87 3.50 12.41
C ILE A 22 -0.15 4.72 11.86
N ILE A 23 -0.68 5.29 10.78
CA ILE A 23 -0.11 6.48 10.14
C ILE A 23 -1.17 7.57 10.16
N ASN A 24 -0.74 8.76 10.57
CA ASN A 24 -1.60 9.95 10.65
C ASN A 24 -1.34 10.84 9.44
N PHE A 25 -2.41 11.31 8.82
CA PHE A 25 -2.39 12.20 7.68
C PHE A 25 -3.10 13.50 8.04
N GLU A 26 -2.57 14.64 7.59
CA GLU A 26 -3.17 15.94 7.87
C GLU A 26 -4.47 16.13 7.08
N ASN A 27 -4.45 15.74 5.80
CA ASN A 27 -5.52 15.91 4.83
C ASN A 27 -6.08 14.56 4.35
N GLU A 28 -7.23 14.64 3.65
CA GLU A 28 -7.77 13.51 2.89
C GLU A 28 -6.84 13.12 1.74
N LEU A 29 -6.85 11.83 1.40
CA LEU A 29 -5.99 11.24 0.38
C LEU A 29 -6.80 10.30 -0.50
N THR A 30 -6.49 10.30 -1.78
CA THR A 30 -6.90 9.26 -2.72
C THR A 30 -6.04 8.01 -2.52
N ILE A 31 -6.52 6.87 -3.04
CA ILE A 31 -5.74 5.63 -3.04
C ILE A 31 -4.43 5.81 -3.81
N LYS A 32 -4.44 6.56 -4.91
CA LYS A 32 -3.23 6.84 -5.67
C LYS A 32 -2.19 7.56 -4.83
N GLU A 33 -2.59 8.63 -4.14
CA GLU A 33 -1.69 9.38 -3.25
C GLU A 33 -1.16 8.53 -2.09
N LEU A 34 -2.00 7.62 -1.55
CA LEU A 34 -1.58 6.68 -0.52
C LEU A 34 -0.49 5.71 -1.02
N LEU A 35 -0.62 5.22 -2.25
CA LEU A 35 0.38 4.32 -2.84
C LEU A 35 1.69 5.03 -3.15
N GLU A 36 1.64 6.29 -3.61
CA GLU A 36 2.82 7.13 -3.77
C GLU A 36 3.50 7.40 -2.42
N PHE A 37 2.72 7.69 -1.38
CA PHE A 37 3.24 7.81 -0.02
C PHE A 37 4.00 6.55 0.41
N PHE A 38 3.47 5.34 0.13
CA PHE A 38 4.17 4.10 0.45
C PHE A 38 5.45 3.89 -0.34
N LYS A 39 5.51 4.34 -1.60
CA LYS A 39 6.75 4.34 -2.37
C LYS A 39 7.81 5.20 -1.71
N GLU A 40 7.47 6.43 -1.32
CA GLU A 40 8.41 7.34 -0.66
C GLU A 40 8.83 6.82 0.71
N HIS A 41 7.89 6.23 1.47
CA HIS A 41 8.12 5.81 2.84
C HIS A 41 8.84 4.46 2.97
N PHE A 42 8.53 3.49 2.09
CA PHE A 42 9.09 2.13 2.14
C PHE A 42 10.08 1.81 1.00
N GLY A 43 10.19 2.71 0.02
CA GLY A 43 11.13 2.60 -1.09
C GLY A 43 10.64 1.77 -2.27
N GLU A 44 11.48 1.73 -3.31
CA GLU A 44 11.12 1.17 -4.62
C GLU A 44 10.69 -0.30 -4.57
N LYS A 45 11.29 -1.10 -3.67
CA LYS A 45 10.92 -2.52 -3.50
C LYS A 45 9.46 -2.70 -3.10
N PHE A 46 8.91 -1.80 -2.29
CA PHE A 46 7.49 -1.84 -1.95
C PHE A 46 6.65 -1.54 -3.19
N TYR A 47 7.04 -0.50 -3.92
CA TYR A 47 6.34 -0.04 -5.11
C TYR A 47 6.33 -1.10 -6.22
N GLU A 48 7.44 -1.80 -6.44
CA GLU A 48 7.55 -2.91 -7.40
C GLU A 48 6.57 -4.05 -7.12
N LEU A 49 6.20 -4.28 -5.86
CA LEU A 49 5.23 -5.33 -5.51
C LEU A 49 3.79 -4.96 -5.87
N LEU A 50 3.49 -3.66 -6.02
CA LEU A 50 2.15 -3.20 -6.38
C LEU A 50 1.83 -3.48 -7.84
N TRP A 51 2.81 -3.44 -8.72
CA TRP A 51 2.61 -3.42 -10.18
C TRP A 51 2.88 -4.78 -10.83
N ASP A 52 2.23 -5.01 -11.96
CA ASP A 52 2.52 -6.18 -12.78
C ASP A 52 3.87 -6.01 -13.50
N LYS A 53 4.73 -7.02 -13.39
CA LYS A 53 6.08 -7.00 -13.99
C LYS A 53 6.07 -6.94 -15.52
N LYS A 54 4.99 -7.38 -16.17
CA LYS A 54 4.80 -7.39 -17.62
C LYS A 54 4.01 -6.16 -18.10
N LYS A 55 3.17 -5.59 -17.24
CA LYS A 55 2.33 -4.42 -17.56
C LYS A 55 2.47 -3.33 -16.50
N ARG A 56 3.34 -2.35 -16.77
CA ARG A 56 3.76 -1.33 -15.80
C ARG A 56 2.65 -0.41 -15.30
N ASP A 57 1.51 -0.35 -15.98
CA ASP A 57 0.37 0.50 -15.63
C ASP A 57 -0.81 -0.28 -15.03
N GLU A 58 -0.66 -1.59 -14.79
CA GLU A 58 -1.68 -2.43 -14.16
C GLU A 58 -1.19 -2.92 -12.78
N PHE A 59 -2.08 -2.91 -11.79
CA PHE A 59 -1.80 -3.57 -10.52
C PHE A 59 -1.50 -5.05 -10.73
N SER A 60 -0.56 -5.57 -9.94
CA SER A 60 -0.25 -6.98 -9.89
C SER A 60 -1.53 -7.79 -9.67
N SER A 61 -1.73 -8.86 -10.43
CA SER A 61 -2.88 -9.75 -10.26
C SER A 61 -2.95 -10.39 -8.87
N PHE A 62 -1.83 -10.39 -8.15
CA PHE A 62 -1.70 -10.90 -6.78
C PHE A 62 -1.89 -9.82 -5.71
N LEU A 63 -1.94 -8.54 -6.10
CA LEU A 63 -2.20 -7.46 -5.16
C LEU A 63 -3.66 -7.53 -4.70
N SER A 64 -3.85 -7.56 -3.40
CA SER A 64 -5.17 -7.45 -2.76
C SER A 64 -5.16 -6.26 -1.82
N ILE A 65 -5.98 -5.26 -2.12
CA ILE A 65 -6.20 -4.10 -1.25
C ILE A 65 -7.56 -4.29 -0.58
N ILE A 66 -7.61 -4.20 0.75
CA ILE A 66 -8.84 -4.35 1.53
C ILE A 66 -9.04 -3.10 2.36
N ILE A 67 -10.15 -2.40 2.14
CA ILE A 67 -10.51 -1.18 2.86
C ILE A 67 -11.76 -1.48 3.68
N ASN A 68 -11.64 -1.43 5.01
CA ASN A 68 -12.75 -1.72 5.93
C ASN A 68 -13.51 -3.02 5.62
N GLY A 69 -12.77 -4.09 5.29
CA GLY A 69 -13.31 -5.41 4.96
C GLY A 69 -13.84 -5.56 3.53
N ARG A 70 -13.75 -4.53 2.68
CA ARG A 70 -14.16 -4.58 1.28
C ARG A 70 -12.93 -4.65 0.37
N SER A 71 -12.93 -5.58 -0.57
CA SER A 71 -11.87 -5.65 -1.58
C SER A 71 -11.96 -4.45 -2.53
N TYR A 72 -10.82 -3.82 -2.77
CA TYR A 72 -10.64 -2.74 -3.73
C TYR A 72 -9.75 -3.24 -4.86
N ARG A 73 -10.22 -3.11 -6.09
CA ARG A 73 -9.52 -3.52 -7.32
C ARG A 73 -9.77 -2.51 -8.42
#